data_AF-A0A953V1Z9-F1
#
_entry.id   AF-A0A953V1Z9-F1
#
_cell.length_a   1.000
_cell.length_b   1.000
_cell.length_c   1.000
_cell.angle_alpha   90.00
_cell.angle_beta   90.00
_cell.angle_gamma   90.00
#
_symmetry.space_group_name_H-M   'P 1'
#
loop_
_entity.id
_entity.type
_entity.pdbx_description
1 polymer ?
#
loop_
_entity_poly.entity_id
_entity_poly.type
_entity_poly.pdbx_seq_one_letter_code
_entity_poly.pdbx_strand_id
1 'polypeptide(L)'
;MFTLVNKTTNATVQTTDPGRALITGKWADIGKLKGPILRGLASRAPYFHNGSAGALTDVLDFYEKRFNVFFTDQEKSDMIAFLNAL
;
A
#
# COMPACT_ATOMS: atom_id res chain seq x y z
N MET A 1 -9.78 -6.67 11.19
CA MET A 1 -8.77 -7.64 10.72
C MET A 1 -9.51 -8.84 10.16
N PHE A 2 -9.20 -9.29 8.96
CA PHE A 2 -9.78 -10.47 8.30
C PHE A 2 -8.82 -11.65 8.39
N THR A 3 -9.36 -12.82 8.72
CA THR A 3 -8.64 -14.10 8.67
C THR A 3 -9.16 -14.92 7.50
N LEU A 4 -8.29 -15.19 6.52
CA LEU A 4 -8.60 -16.05 5.39
C LEU A 4 -7.91 -17.40 5.58
N VAL A 5 -8.65 -18.47 5.35
CA VAL A 5 -8.14 -19.85 5.39
C VAL A 5 -8.37 -20.52 4.05
N ASN A 6 -7.31 -21.03 3.44
CA ASN A 6 -7.41 -21.82 2.22
C ASN A 6 -7.91 -23.22 2.59
N LYS A 7 -9.09 -23.62 2.12
CA LYS A 7 -9.70 -24.92 2.48
C LYS A 7 -8.94 -26.13 1.94
N THR A 8 -8.10 -25.97 0.92
CA THR A 8 -7.33 -27.06 0.31
C THR A 8 -5.96 -27.20 0.95
N THR A 9 -5.26 -26.08 1.18
CA THR A 9 -3.88 -26.10 1.71
C THR A 9 -3.79 -25.82 3.21
N ASN A 10 -4.91 -25.45 3.85
CA ASN A 10 -4.96 -24.93 5.23
C ASN A 10 -4.06 -23.71 5.50
N ALA A 11 -3.55 -23.06 4.44
CA ALA A 11 -2.80 -21.81 4.57
C ALA A 11 -3.70 -20.73 5.18
N THR A 12 -3.13 -19.91 6.07
CA THR A 12 -3.85 -18.82 6.74
C THR A 12 -3.18 -17.49 6.44
N VAL A 13 -3.98 -16.48 6.08
CA VAL A 13 -3.52 -15.10 5.88
C VAL A 13 -4.37 -14.17 6.74
N GLN A 14 -3.70 -13.29 7.48
CA GLN A 14 -4.33 -12.18 8.20
C GLN A 14 -4.08 -10.89 7.42
N THR A 15 -5.13 -10.12 7.16
CA THR A 15 -5.03 -8.83 6.45
C THR A 15 -6.08 -7.85 6.96
N THR A 16 -5.80 -6.55 6.85
CA THR A 16 -6.81 -5.52 7.09
C THR A 16 -7.82 -5.43 5.96
N ASP A 17 -7.43 -5.82 4.74
CA ASP A 17 -8.26 -5.79 3.54
C ASP A 17 -7.86 -6.95 2.59
N PRO A 18 -8.77 -7.88 2.26
CA PRO A 18 -8.47 -8.92 1.28
C PRO A 18 -8.42 -8.41 -0.18
N GLY A 19 -8.92 -7.22 -0.47
CA GLY A 19 -8.83 -6.56 -1.77
C GLY A 19 -9.57 -7.32 -2.87
N ARG A 20 -8.92 -7.49 -4.03
CA ARG A 20 -9.49 -8.13 -5.23
C ARG A 20 -10.01 -9.55 -4.97
N ALA A 21 -9.47 -10.26 -3.98
CA ALA A 21 -9.94 -11.58 -3.59
C ALA A 21 -11.41 -11.63 -3.15
N LEU A 22 -11.97 -10.53 -2.59
CA LEU A 22 -13.39 -10.47 -2.25
C LEU A 22 -14.30 -10.55 -3.48
N ILE A 23 -13.78 -10.16 -4.64
CA ILE A 23 -14.51 -10.16 -5.91
C ILE A 23 -14.25 -11.47 -6.67
N THR A 24 -12.98 -11.90 -6.74
CA THR A 24 -12.59 -13.04 -7.59
C THR A 24 -12.68 -14.39 -6.89
N GLY A 25 -12.68 -14.41 -5.55
CA GLY A 25 -12.59 -15.62 -4.75
C GLY A 25 -11.25 -16.36 -4.82
N LYS A 26 -10.25 -15.81 -5.52
CA LYS A 26 -8.95 -16.47 -5.73
C LYS A 26 -7.97 -16.15 -4.60
N TRP A 27 -7.34 -17.18 -4.03
CA TRP A 27 -6.30 -17.03 -3.01
C TRP A 27 -5.12 -16.16 -3.50
N ALA A 28 -4.76 -16.29 -4.78
CA ALA A 28 -3.68 -15.52 -5.40
C ALA A 28 -3.99 -14.02 -5.55
N ASP A 29 -5.23 -13.58 -5.31
CA ASP A 29 -5.64 -12.18 -5.42
C ASP A 29 -5.72 -11.47 -4.06
N ILE A 30 -5.38 -12.15 -2.96
CA ILE A 30 -5.38 -11.57 -1.62
C ILE A 30 -4.39 -10.41 -1.57
N GLY A 31 -4.85 -9.25 -1.11
CA GLY A 31 -4.03 -8.03 -1.00
C GLY A 31 -3.76 -7.33 -2.33
N LYS A 32 -4.24 -7.85 -3.46
CA LYS A 32 -4.20 -7.11 -4.73
C LYS A 32 -5.22 -5.99 -4.69
N LEU A 33 -4.75 -4.77 -4.89
CA LEU A 33 -5.56 -3.56 -4.89
C LEU A 33 -5.37 -2.83 -6.21
N LYS A 34 -6.35 -1.99 -6.57
CA LYS A 34 -6.20 -1.06 -7.69
C LYS A 34 -5.19 0.02 -7.28
N GLY A 35 -4.28 0.38 -8.20
CA GLY A 35 -3.36 1.51 -7.99
C GLY A 35 -4.13 2.82 -7.73
N PRO A 36 -3.69 3.65 -6.78
CA PRO A 36 -4.35 4.91 -6.48
C PRO A 36 -4.12 5.94 -7.60
N ILE A 37 -5.02 6.91 -7.72
CA ILE A 37 -4.81 8.10 -8.53
C ILE A 37 -3.94 9.06 -7.71
N LEU A 38 -2.81 9.50 -8.26
CA LEU A 38 -1.85 10.37 -7.55
C LEU A 38 -2.12 11.88 -7.71
N ARG A 39 -3.02 12.27 -8.61
CA ARG A 39 -3.43 13.68 -8.76
C ARG A 39 -4.06 14.20 -7.47
N GLY A 40 -3.56 15.31 -6.93
CA GLY A 40 -4.01 15.92 -5.68
C GLY A 40 -3.72 15.08 -4.43
N LEU A 41 -2.79 14.13 -4.50
CA LEU A 41 -2.49 13.16 -3.43
C LEU A 41 -2.18 13.84 -2.09
N ALA A 42 -1.40 14.92 -2.09
CA ALA A 42 -0.93 15.58 -0.87
C ALA A 42 -2.04 16.01 0.08
N SER A 43 -3.22 16.37 -0.46
CA SER A 43 -4.38 16.82 0.32
C SER A 43 -5.22 15.68 0.94
N ARG A 44 -4.80 14.41 0.79
CA ARG A 44 -5.64 13.23 1.06
C ARG A 44 -5.06 12.28 2.10
N ALA A 45 -4.23 12.78 3.01
CA ALA A 45 -3.85 12.00 4.19
C ALA A 45 -5.11 11.62 5.02
N PRO A 46 -5.11 10.46 5.70
CA PRO A 46 -4.06 9.43 5.73
C PRO A 46 -4.05 8.55 4.46
N TYR A 47 -2.89 7.97 4.15
CA TYR A 47 -2.62 7.19 2.95
C TYR A 47 -2.79 5.67 3.15
N PHE A 48 -2.77 4.94 2.03
CA PHE A 48 -3.13 3.51 1.91
C PHE A 48 -4.61 3.22 2.14
N HIS A 49 -5.04 2.03 1.72
CA HIS A 49 -6.45 1.60 1.75
C HIS A 49 -7.04 1.50 3.17
N ASN A 50 -6.19 1.38 4.18
CA ASN A 50 -6.56 1.28 5.58
C ASN A 50 -6.13 2.51 6.40
N GLY A 51 -5.59 3.56 5.76
CA GLY A 51 -5.15 4.78 6.44
C GLY A 51 -3.90 4.62 7.32
N SER A 52 -3.07 3.58 7.10
CA SER A 52 -1.95 3.28 8.01
C SER A 52 -0.76 4.23 7.93
N ALA A 53 -0.71 5.13 6.94
CA ALA A 53 0.36 6.12 6.77
C ALA A 53 -0.19 7.53 6.99
N GLY A 54 0.40 8.28 7.92
CA GLY A 54 -0.06 9.64 8.26
C GLY A 54 0.51 10.72 7.34
N ALA A 55 1.70 10.48 6.79
CA ALA A 55 2.44 11.43 5.96
C ALA A 55 2.99 10.78 4.68
N LEU A 56 3.36 11.60 3.69
CA LEU A 56 4.01 11.13 2.45
C LEU A 56 5.39 10.49 2.74
N THR A 57 6.06 10.89 3.82
CA THR A 57 7.29 10.25 4.31
C THR A 57 7.04 8.79 4.66
N ASP A 58 5.96 8.48 5.37
CA ASP A 58 5.61 7.10 5.75
C ASP A 58 5.32 6.24 4.51
N VAL A 59 4.72 6.84 3.48
CA VAL A 59 4.48 6.19 2.19
C VAL A 59 5.80 5.88 1.49
N LEU A 60 6.74 6.82 1.49
CA LEU A 60 8.03 6.65 0.85
C LEU A 60 8.88 5.59 1.57
N ASP A 61 8.93 5.63 2.90
CA ASP A 61 9.64 4.64 3.72
C ASP A 61 9.06 3.23 3.53
N PHE A 62 7.74 3.11 3.38
CA PHE A 62 7.10 1.84 3.03
C PHE A 62 7.62 1.30 1.69
N TYR A 63 7.66 2.14 0.65
CA TYR A 63 8.08 1.71 -0.68
C TYR A 63 9.59 1.48 -0.80
N GLU A 64 10.39 2.26 -0.08
CA GLU A 64 11.83 2.05 0.07
C GLU A 64 12.11 0.63 0.57
N LYS A 65 11.49 0.26 1.70
CA LYS A 65 11.59 -1.09 2.26
C LYS A 65 11.01 -2.17 1.34
N ARG A 66 9.86 -1.89 0.71
CA ARG A 66 9.14 -2.87 -0.13
C ARG A 66 9.93 -3.27 -1.38
N PHE A 67 10.66 -2.32 -1.95
CA PHE A 67 11.44 -2.50 -3.18
C PHE A 67 12.95 -2.62 -2.94
N ASN A 68 13.39 -2.52 -1.68
CA ASN A 68 14.80 -2.53 -1.31
C ASN A 68 15.61 -1.48 -2.10
N VAL A 69 15.03 -0.28 -2.18
CA VAL A 69 15.67 0.92 -2.73
C VAL A 69 16.31 1.66 -1.56
N PHE A 70 17.34 2.46 -1.81
CA PHE A 70 17.92 3.35 -0.81
C PHE A 70 17.95 4.74 -1.40
N PHE A 71 17.09 5.62 -0.90
CA PHE A 71 17.11 7.02 -1.30
C PHE A 71 18.09 7.78 -0.41
N THR A 72 18.84 8.68 -1.02
CA THR A 72 19.50 9.77 -0.30
C THR A 72 18.45 10.72 0.27
N ASP A 73 18.82 11.50 1.29
CA ASP A 73 17.91 12.49 1.89
C ASP A 73 17.40 13.49 0.85
N GLN A 74 18.24 13.85 -0.13
CA GLN A 74 17.84 14.73 -1.22
C GLN A 74 16.80 14.08 -2.13
N GLU A 75 16.99 12.82 -2.53
CA GLU A 75 16.00 12.10 -3.35
C GLU A 75 14.67 11.92 -2.62
N LYS A 76 14.69 11.69 -1.30
CA LYS A 76 13.46 11.66 -0.50
C LYS A 76 12.74 13.01 -0.53
N SER A 77 13.49 14.09 -0.32
CA SER A 77 12.96 15.47 -0.36
C SER A 77 12.35 15.79 -1.73
N ASP A 78 13.06 15.48 -2.81
CA ASP A 78 12.61 15.75 -4.19
C ASP A 78 11.37 14.94 -4.55
N MET A 79 11.30 13.67 -4.12
CA MET A 79 10.13 12.83 -4.33
C MET A 79 8.90 13.38 -3.60
N ILE A 80 9.05 13.81 -2.35
CA ILE A 80 7.97 14.44 -1.59
C ILE A 80 7.52 15.75 -2.26
N ALA A 81 8.47 16.58 -2.69
CA ALA A 81 8.16 17.81 -3.42
C ALA A 81 7.38 17.53 -4.72
N PHE A 82 7.79 16.52 -5.48
CA PHE A 82 7.07 16.06 -6.66
C PHE A 82 5.64 15.61 -6.34
N LEU A 83 5.45 14.75 -5.34
CA LEU A 83 4.13 14.26 -4.94
C LEU A 83 3.21 15.37 -4.41
N ASN A 84 3.79 16.43 -3.83
CA ASN A 84 3.05 17.63 -3.41
C ASN A 84 2.55 18.49 -4.57
N ALA A 85 3.18 18.39 -5.75
CA ALA A 85 2.84 19.19 -6.92
C ALA A 85 1.82 18.52 -7.87
N LEU A 86 1.39 17.28 -7.59
CA LEU A 86 0.48 16.48 -8.44
C LEU A 86 -1.00 16.85 -8.35
#